data_AF-A0AAJ3RGU3-F1
#
_entry.id   AF-A0AAJ3RGU3-F1
#
_cell.length_a   1.000
_cell.length_b   1.000
_cell.length_c   1.000
_cell.angle_alpha   90.00
_cell.angle_beta   90.00
_cell.angle_gamma   90.00
#
_symmetry.space_group_name_H-M   'P 1'
#
loop_
_entity.id
_entity.type
_entity.pdbx_description
1 polymer ?
#
loop_
_entity_poly.entity_id
_entity_poly.type
_entity_poly.pdbx_seq_one_letter_code
_entity_poly.pdbx_strand_id
1 'polypeptide(L)'
;MDIENKSFNELLKASMKSDETEEWLDIYFTRPVGLAFALLWYRLGVTPNTITILSIFLGVAAGAMFYFQDVWYNIIGVVLLVLANLCDSTDGQLARLTNQRSMKGRCLDGFAGDTWFAAIYLAIVLRIWHQPMPGTTEVWGLFGLALAAIAGLVCHAQQSSLADYYRQIHLYFLKGKAGSELDSYAAEHAIVESLKGKKGVFWDWAFHSNYQNYCRNQERRTPEFQKLRQELSKRYGTVENIPAEWKGKFLEGSRPLMPLTNFLTFNSRAILLYITVLANCPWVYLFVEILLYTVVYMFMHKRHEDHCRAMRELLKP
;
A
#
# COMPACT_ATOMS: atom_id res chain seq x y z
N MET A 1 -23.47 3.97 -12.68
CA MET A 1 -22.71 3.75 -13.92
C MET A 1 -23.17 2.41 -14.46
N ASP A 2 -23.63 2.34 -15.72
CA ASP A 2 -24.27 1.15 -16.26
C ASP A 2 -23.19 0.12 -16.65
N ILE A 3 -22.89 -0.80 -15.72
CA ILE A 3 -21.80 -1.80 -15.86
C ILE A 3 -22.14 -2.81 -16.99
N GLU A 4 -23.43 -3.01 -17.27
CA GLU A 4 -23.93 -4.03 -18.20
C GLU A 4 -23.66 -3.70 -19.67
N ASN A 5 -23.48 -2.42 -20.01
CA ASN A 5 -23.32 -1.94 -21.40
C ASN A 5 -21.86 -1.64 -21.81
N LYS A 6 -20.87 -1.97 -20.96
CA LYS A 6 -19.45 -1.67 -21.23
C LYS A 6 -18.64 -2.91 -21.52
N SER A 7 -17.67 -2.80 -22.43
CA SER A 7 -16.71 -3.87 -22.69
C SER A 7 -15.77 -4.09 -21.49
N PHE A 8 -15.23 -5.30 -21.36
CA PHE A 8 -14.30 -5.65 -20.28
C PHE A 8 -13.08 -4.70 -20.23
N ASN A 9 -12.56 -4.30 -21.39
CA ASN A 9 -11.41 -3.38 -21.48
C ASN A 9 -11.76 -1.97 -20.99
N GLU A 10 -12.97 -1.48 -21.26
CA GLU A 10 -13.42 -0.17 -20.76
C GLU A 10 -13.62 -0.19 -19.24
N LEU A 11 -14.15 -1.29 -18.71
CA LEU A 11 -14.31 -1.50 -17.26
C LEU A 11 -12.95 -1.63 -16.58
N LEU A 12 -11.99 -2.34 -17.19
CA LEU A 12 -10.63 -2.47 -16.69
C LEU A 12 -9.97 -1.10 -16.59
N LYS A 13 -9.98 -0.33 -17.68
CA LYS A 13 -9.43 1.03 -17.71
C LYS A 13 -10.09 1.97 -16.70
N ALA A 14 -11.41 1.87 -16.50
CA ALA A 14 -12.12 2.65 -15.50
C ALA A 14 -11.80 2.21 -14.06
N SER A 15 -11.44 0.94 -13.86
CA SER A 15 -11.08 0.38 -12.56
C SER A 15 -9.62 0.60 -12.17
N MET A 16 -8.71 0.92 -13.10
CA MET A 16 -7.28 1.11 -12.81
C MET A 16 -6.99 2.44 -12.11
N LYS A 17 -6.03 2.45 -11.17
CA LYS A 17 -5.55 3.69 -10.54
C LYS A 17 -4.73 4.53 -11.53
N SER A 18 -3.82 3.92 -12.31
CA SER A 18 -3.20 4.48 -13.53
C SER A 18 -2.18 3.50 -14.12
N ASP A 19 -2.05 3.45 -15.44
CA ASP A 19 -1.07 2.59 -16.14
C ASP A 19 0.39 2.88 -15.73
N GLU A 20 0.72 4.11 -15.33
CA GLU A 20 2.09 4.53 -15.00
C GLU A 20 2.55 4.21 -13.58
N THR A 21 1.61 3.91 -12.68
CA THR A 21 1.91 3.53 -11.30
C THR A 21 1.66 2.06 -11.06
N GLU A 22 0.90 1.36 -11.90
CA GLU A 22 0.62 -0.06 -11.68
C GLU A 22 1.79 -0.94 -12.10
N GLU A 23 2.03 -1.99 -11.32
CA GLU A 23 3.07 -2.95 -11.60
C GLU A 23 2.71 -3.81 -12.81
N TRP A 24 3.71 -4.38 -13.48
CA TRP A 24 3.49 -5.33 -14.56
C TRP A 24 2.59 -6.50 -14.13
N LEU A 25 2.82 -7.06 -12.93
CA LEU A 25 1.98 -8.13 -12.38
C LEU A 25 0.54 -7.67 -12.15
N ASP A 26 0.35 -6.45 -11.66
CA ASP A 26 -0.99 -5.92 -11.44
C ASP A 26 -1.71 -5.71 -12.78
N ILE A 27 -1.06 -5.08 -13.74
CA ILE A 27 -1.64 -4.75 -15.06
C ILE A 27 -2.10 -6.02 -15.79
N TYR A 28 -1.27 -7.08 -15.79
CA TYR A 28 -1.52 -8.27 -16.61
C TYR A 28 -2.19 -9.42 -15.86
N PHE A 29 -2.10 -9.48 -14.53
CA PHE A 29 -2.63 -10.60 -13.74
C PHE A 29 -3.63 -10.12 -12.67
N THR A 30 -3.20 -9.35 -11.68
CA THR A 30 -4.04 -9.03 -10.52
C THR A 30 -5.28 -8.23 -10.90
N ARG A 31 -5.17 -7.26 -11.84
CA ARG A 31 -6.26 -6.36 -12.23
C ARG A 31 -7.27 -6.99 -13.19
N PRO A 32 -6.88 -7.73 -14.25
CA PRO A 32 -7.85 -8.41 -15.09
C PRO A 32 -8.58 -9.51 -14.32
N VAL A 33 -7.86 -10.31 -13.53
CA VAL A 33 -8.48 -11.35 -12.70
C VAL A 33 -9.37 -10.72 -11.64
N GLY A 34 -8.88 -9.69 -10.94
CA GLY A 34 -9.66 -8.94 -9.95
C GLY A 34 -10.93 -8.33 -10.54
N LEU A 35 -10.89 -7.80 -11.78
CA LEU A 35 -12.09 -7.29 -12.44
C LEU A 35 -13.09 -8.41 -12.76
N ALA A 36 -12.62 -9.56 -13.23
CA ALA A 36 -13.48 -10.71 -13.50
C ALA A 36 -14.19 -11.18 -12.21
N PHE A 37 -13.47 -11.23 -11.10
CA PHE A 37 -14.06 -11.51 -9.78
C PHE A 37 -14.99 -10.39 -9.33
N ALA A 38 -14.66 -9.11 -9.55
CA ALA A 38 -15.51 -7.98 -9.18
C ALA A 38 -16.88 -8.07 -9.86
N LEU A 39 -16.89 -8.41 -11.15
CA LEU A 39 -18.12 -8.62 -11.91
C LEU A 39 -18.90 -9.85 -11.44
N LEU A 40 -18.21 -10.93 -11.08
CA LEU A 40 -18.84 -12.12 -10.49
C LEU A 40 -19.53 -11.77 -9.17
N TRP A 41 -18.83 -11.13 -8.24
CA TRP A 41 -19.37 -10.75 -6.94
C TRP A 41 -20.50 -9.73 -7.04
N TYR A 42 -20.38 -8.78 -7.99
CA TYR A 42 -21.47 -7.85 -8.31
C TYR A 42 -22.74 -8.59 -8.73
N ARG A 43 -22.62 -9.60 -9.62
CA ARG A 43 -23.76 -10.44 -10.04
C ARG A 43 -24.33 -11.29 -8.91
N LEU A 44 -23.51 -11.69 -7.95
CA LEU A 44 -23.92 -12.44 -6.76
C LEU A 44 -24.49 -11.55 -5.64
N GLY A 45 -24.52 -10.22 -5.82
CA GLY A 45 -25.03 -9.28 -4.81
C GLY A 45 -24.14 -9.14 -3.57
N VAL A 46 -22.86 -9.54 -3.67
CA VAL A 46 -21.91 -9.48 -2.55
C VAL A 46 -21.31 -8.08 -2.45
N THR A 47 -21.24 -7.55 -1.22
CA THR A 47 -20.75 -6.18 -0.97
C THR A 47 -19.22 -6.12 -0.90
N PRO A 48 -18.58 -4.99 -1.24
CA PRO A 48 -17.12 -4.83 -1.11
C PRO A 48 -16.59 -5.20 0.27
N ASN A 49 -17.25 -4.75 1.35
CA ASN A 49 -16.82 -5.04 2.73
C ASN A 49 -16.79 -6.55 3.04
N THR A 50 -17.69 -7.35 2.44
CA THR A 50 -17.69 -8.80 2.61
C THR A 50 -16.46 -9.43 1.96
N ILE A 51 -16.05 -8.92 0.80
CA ILE A 51 -14.85 -9.36 0.08
C ILE A 51 -13.60 -8.97 0.88
N THR A 52 -13.57 -7.76 1.46
CA THR A 52 -12.49 -7.34 2.35
C THR A 52 -12.37 -8.27 3.57
N ILE A 53 -13.49 -8.60 4.24
CA ILE A 53 -13.47 -9.54 5.37
C ILE A 53 -12.94 -10.92 4.96
N LEU A 54 -13.36 -11.42 3.79
CA LEU A 54 -12.85 -12.68 3.24
C LEU A 54 -11.34 -12.63 3.02
N SER A 55 -10.81 -11.52 2.49
CA SER A 55 -9.36 -11.34 2.30
C SER A 55 -8.58 -11.47 3.62
N ILE A 56 -9.12 -10.95 4.72
CA ILE A 56 -8.51 -11.06 6.06
C ILE A 56 -8.39 -12.52 6.47
N PHE A 57 -9.49 -13.29 6.36
CA PHE A 57 -9.49 -14.70 6.73
C PHE A 57 -8.52 -15.51 5.88
N LEU A 58 -8.50 -15.27 4.56
CA LEU A 58 -7.56 -15.93 3.65
C LEU A 58 -6.11 -15.58 3.98
N GLY A 59 -5.81 -14.32 4.28
CA GLY A 59 -4.48 -13.85 4.64
C GLY A 59 -3.98 -14.41 5.98
N VAL A 60 -4.83 -14.43 7.00
CA VAL A 60 -4.51 -15.04 8.31
C VAL A 60 -4.31 -16.55 8.16
N ALA A 61 -5.16 -17.22 7.37
CA ALA A 61 -4.99 -18.64 7.05
C ALA A 61 -3.66 -18.90 6.31
N ALA A 62 -3.27 -18.04 5.38
CA ALA A 62 -1.97 -18.12 4.72
C ALA A 62 -0.81 -18.02 5.72
N GLY A 63 -0.87 -17.05 6.65
CA GLY A 63 0.09 -16.94 7.75
C GLY A 63 0.16 -18.22 8.58
N ALA A 64 -0.99 -18.77 8.99
CA ALA A 64 -1.06 -20.02 9.73
C ALA A 64 -0.45 -21.21 8.97
N MET A 65 -0.59 -21.26 7.63
CA MET A 65 0.05 -22.29 6.82
C MET A 65 1.57 -22.13 6.75
N PHE A 66 2.08 -20.89 6.72
CA PHE A 66 3.52 -20.61 6.70
C PHE A 66 4.24 -20.94 8.02
N TYR A 67 3.51 -21.20 9.09
CA TYR A 67 4.06 -21.74 10.34
C TYR A 67 4.67 -23.15 10.13
N PHE A 68 4.07 -23.96 9.27
CA PHE A 68 4.53 -25.33 9.04
C PHE A 68 5.74 -25.39 8.11
N GLN A 69 6.66 -26.31 8.37
CA GLN A 69 7.86 -26.50 7.52
C GLN A 69 7.59 -27.32 6.25
N ASP A 70 6.49 -28.08 6.24
CA ASP A 70 6.13 -28.95 5.13
C ASP A 70 5.71 -28.14 3.89
N VAL A 71 6.22 -28.59 2.73
CA VAL A 71 6.10 -27.88 1.46
C VAL A 71 4.67 -27.75 0.97
N TRP A 72 3.78 -28.70 1.27
CA TRP A 72 2.39 -28.65 0.83
C TRP A 72 1.61 -27.58 1.59
N TYR A 73 1.83 -27.45 2.91
CA TYR A 73 1.25 -26.34 3.67
C TYR A 73 1.78 -25.01 3.15
N ASN A 74 3.08 -24.91 2.84
CA ASN A 74 3.64 -23.69 2.25
C ASN A 74 3.00 -23.35 0.89
N ILE A 75 2.79 -24.33 0.01
CA ILE A 75 2.08 -24.13 -1.28
C ILE A 75 0.65 -23.65 -1.05
N ILE A 76 -0.09 -24.29 -0.13
CA ILE A 76 -1.46 -23.85 0.23
C ILE A 76 -1.42 -22.41 0.76
N GLY A 77 -0.46 -22.07 1.62
CA GLY A 77 -0.27 -20.71 2.13
C GLY A 77 -0.02 -19.69 1.02
N VAL A 78 0.81 -20.03 0.02
CA VAL A 78 1.04 -19.18 -1.16
C VAL A 78 -0.27 -18.96 -1.91
N VAL A 79 -1.01 -20.03 -2.21
CA VAL A 79 -2.30 -19.94 -2.92
C VAL A 79 -3.29 -19.08 -2.14
N LEU A 80 -3.41 -19.28 -0.83
CA LEU A 80 -4.29 -18.48 0.03
C LEU A 80 -3.90 -17.00 0.03
N LEU A 81 -2.61 -16.68 0.08
CA LEU A 81 -2.16 -15.29 0.07
C LEU A 81 -2.42 -14.62 -1.29
N VAL A 82 -2.22 -15.34 -2.39
CA VAL A 82 -2.58 -14.86 -3.75
C VAL A 82 -4.08 -14.60 -3.84
N LEU A 83 -4.92 -15.50 -3.33
CA LEU A 83 -6.37 -15.33 -3.31
C LEU A 83 -6.78 -14.12 -2.45
N ALA A 84 -6.16 -13.94 -1.29
CA ALA A 84 -6.40 -12.78 -0.45
C ALA A 84 -6.07 -11.46 -1.17
N ASN A 85 -4.92 -11.39 -1.86
CA ASN A 85 -4.55 -10.22 -2.68
C ASN A 85 -5.51 -9.98 -3.86
N LEU A 86 -6.02 -11.05 -4.48
CA LEU A 86 -7.05 -10.93 -5.51
C LEU A 86 -8.35 -10.35 -4.95
N CYS A 87 -8.79 -10.79 -3.77
CA CYS A 87 -9.95 -10.22 -3.08
C CYS A 87 -9.78 -8.73 -2.77
N ASP A 88 -8.60 -8.33 -2.31
CA ASP A 88 -8.21 -6.93 -1.98
C ASP A 88 -8.09 -6.02 -3.23
N SER A 89 -7.69 -6.57 -4.38
CA SER A 89 -7.80 -5.80 -5.63
C SER A 89 -9.26 -5.69 -6.08
N THR A 90 -10.05 -6.75 -5.84
CA THR A 90 -11.43 -6.88 -6.32
C THR A 90 -12.37 -5.90 -5.64
N ASP A 91 -12.31 -5.78 -4.31
CA ASP A 91 -13.18 -4.86 -3.57
C ASP A 91 -12.89 -3.39 -3.92
N GLY A 92 -11.62 -3.02 -4.10
CA GLY A 92 -11.19 -1.71 -4.54
C GLY A 92 -11.62 -1.39 -5.96
N GLN A 93 -11.58 -2.36 -6.88
CA GLN A 93 -12.13 -2.21 -8.24
C GLN A 93 -13.66 -2.09 -8.22
N LEU A 94 -14.34 -2.93 -7.44
CA LEU A 94 -15.79 -2.92 -7.31
C LEU A 94 -16.30 -1.60 -6.72
N ALA A 95 -15.65 -1.09 -5.66
CA ALA A 95 -16.00 0.19 -5.05
C ALA A 95 -15.84 1.37 -6.02
N ARG A 96 -14.83 1.32 -6.91
CA ARG A 96 -14.62 2.33 -7.96
C ARG A 96 -15.68 2.26 -9.05
N LEU A 97 -16.04 1.05 -9.50
CA LEU A 97 -17.03 0.84 -10.56
C LEU A 97 -18.47 1.15 -10.09
N THR A 98 -18.80 0.82 -8.84
CA THR A 98 -20.13 1.03 -8.25
C THR A 98 -20.28 2.39 -7.58
N ASN A 99 -19.21 3.20 -7.52
CA ASN A 99 -19.13 4.46 -6.80
C ASN A 99 -19.47 4.36 -5.29
N GLN A 100 -19.30 3.15 -4.71
CA GLN A 100 -19.55 2.87 -3.29
C GLN A 100 -18.30 3.09 -2.43
N ARG A 101 -17.57 4.19 -2.67
CA ARG A 101 -16.41 4.54 -1.84
C ARG A 101 -16.91 4.99 -0.47
N SER A 102 -16.66 4.18 0.56
CA SER A 102 -17.03 4.51 1.94
C SER A 102 -15.78 4.65 2.81
N MET A 103 -15.88 5.49 3.85
CA MET A 103 -14.80 5.64 4.80
C MET A 103 -14.53 4.37 5.60
N LYS A 104 -15.61 3.69 6.02
CA LYS A 104 -15.54 2.39 6.70
C LYS A 104 -14.85 1.34 5.84
N GLY A 105 -15.12 1.32 4.53
CA GLY A 105 -14.41 0.45 3.58
C GLY A 105 -12.92 0.72 3.54
N ARG A 106 -12.50 2.00 3.45
CA ARG A 106 -11.08 2.38 3.50
C ARG A 106 -10.39 2.00 4.81
N CYS A 107 -11.09 2.16 5.94
CA CYS A 107 -10.58 1.71 7.23
C CYS A 107 -10.38 0.19 7.28
N LEU A 108 -11.36 -0.55 6.76
CA LEU A 108 -11.36 -2.00 6.77
C LEU A 108 -10.28 -2.56 5.83
N ASP A 109 -10.08 -1.93 4.68
CA ASP A 109 -9.05 -2.23 3.68
C ASP A 109 -7.63 -2.08 4.28
N GLY A 110 -7.32 -0.91 4.86
CA GLY A 110 -6.04 -0.70 5.55
C GLY A 110 -5.83 -1.66 6.75
N PHE A 111 -6.88 -1.91 7.54
CA PHE A 111 -6.82 -2.85 8.65
C PHE A 111 -6.62 -4.30 8.20
N ALA A 112 -7.24 -4.70 7.09
CA ALA A 112 -7.03 -6.01 6.49
C ALA A 112 -5.56 -6.20 6.11
N GLY A 113 -5.03 -5.20 5.41
CA GLY A 113 -3.62 -4.99 5.08
C GLY A 113 -2.67 -5.22 6.25
N ASP A 114 -2.91 -4.62 7.40
CA ASP A 114 -2.01 -4.78 8.55
C ASP A 114 -2.18 -6.15 9.22
N THR A 115 -3.39 -6.71 9.23
CA THR A 115 -3.75 -7.92 9.98
C THR A 115 -3.07 -9.18 9.43
N TRP A 116 -3.24 -9.46 8.13
CA TRP A 116 -2.58 -10.63 7.52
C TRP A 116 -1.04 -10.52 7.52
N PHE A 117 -0.43 -9.34 7.34
CA PHE A 117 1.01 -9.18 7.48
C PHE A 117 1.47 -9.48 8.90
N ALA A 118 0.80 -8.94 9.92
CA ALA A 118 1.10 -9.26 11.31
C ALA A 118 1.01 -10.78 11.59
N ALA A 119 -0.02 -11.45 11.05
CA ALA A 119 -0.17 -12.90 11.15
C ALA A 119 0.99 -13.65 10.46
N ILE A 120 1.42 -13.21 9.27
CA ILE A 120 2.55 -13.80 8.54
C ILE A 120 3.87 -13.63 9.32
N TYR A 121 4.20 -12.42 9.78
CA TYR A 121 5.42 -12.18 10.56
C TYR A 121 5.44 -13.02 11.85
N LEU A 122 4.31 -13.10 12.56
CA LEU A 122 4.19 -13.91 13.76
C LEU A 122 4.37 -15.40 13.44
N ALA A 123 3.73 -15.91 12.39
CA ALA A 123 3.85 -17.32 11.99
C ALA A 123 5.29 -17.69 11.61
N ILE A 124 5.99 -16.82 10.88
CA ILE A 124 7.42 -17.02 10.54
C ILE A 124 8.27 -17.12 11.79
N VAL A 125 8.08 -16.20 12.76
CA VAL A 125 8.83 -16.22 14.02
C VAL A 125 8.55 -17.47 14.82
N LEU A 126 7.29 -17.87 14.93
CA LEU A 126 6.91 -19.09 15.65
C LEU A 126 7.48 -20.35 14.97
N ARG A 127 7.53 -20.38 13.63
CA ARG A 127 8.14 -21.48 12.85
C ARG A 127 9.63 -21.65 13.17
N ILE A 128 10.36 -20.54 13.27
CA ILE A 128 11.82 -20.56 13.51
C ILE A 128 12.17 -20.54 15.00
N TRP A 129 11.20 -20.39 15.90
CA TRP A 129 11.42 -20.11 17.33
C TRP A 129 12.42 -21.04 18.02
N HIS A 130 12.29 -22.34 17.78
CA HIS A 130 13.13 -23.38 18.37
C HIS A 130 14.28 -23.82 17.45
N GLN A 131 14.41 -23.23 16.26
CA GLN A 131 15.50 -23.56 15.34
C GLN A 131 16.78 -22.83 15.76
N PRO A 132 17.96 -23.46 15.63
CA PRO A 132 19.23 -22.78 15.82
C PRO A 132 19.42 -21.73 14.71
N MET A 133 19.97 -20.57 15.07
CA MET A 133 20.33 -19.57 14.08
C MET A 133 21.47 -20.10 13.19
N PRO A 134 21.45 -19.83 11.87
CA PRO A 134 22.46 -20.31 10.94
C PRO A 134 23.88 -20.02 11.42
N GLY A 135 24.70 -21.07 11.57
CA GLY A 135 26.10 -20.94 12.02
C GLY A 135 26.29 -20.78 13.52
N THR A 136 25.25 -20.95 14.34
CA THR A 136 25.33 -20.88 15.81
C THR A 136 24.56 -22.02 16.48
N THR A 137 24.76 -22.22 17.78
CA THR A 137 23.96 -23.14 18.62
C THR A 137 22.75 -22.48 19.27
N GLU A 138 22.69 -21.14 19.24
CA GLU A 138 21.64 -20.36 19.88
C GLU A 138 20.36 -20.39 19.05
N VAL A 139 19.21 -20.58 19.71
CA VAL A 139 17.90 -20.60 19.04
C VAL A 139 17.37 -19.20 18.79
N TRP A 140 16.51 -19.03 17.78
CA TRP A 140 15.93 -17.72 17.45
C TRP A 140 15.17 -17.09 18.62
N GLY A 141 14.25 -17.84 19.25
CA GLY A 141 13.45 -17.40 20.40
C GLY A 141 13.02 -15.92 20.36
N LEU A 142 13.34 -15.19 21.42
CA LEU A 142 13.04 -13.76 21.56
C LEU A 142 13.78 -12.88 20.54
N PHE A 143 14.96 -13.28 20.07
CA PHE A 143 15.69 -12.52 19.06
C PHE A 143 14.95 -12.53 17.72
N GLY A 144 14.40 -13.68 17.31
CA GLY A 144 13.54 -13.79 16.13
C GLY A 144 12.30 -12.90 16.23
N LEU A 145 11.67 -12.85 17.41
CA LEU A 145 10.53 -11.98 17.67
C LEU A 145 10.88 -10.49 17.57
N ALA A 146 12.00 -10.08 18.17
CA ALA A 146 12.49 -8.70 18.07
C ALA A 146 12.80 -8.34 16.61
N LEU A 147 13.43 -9.24 15.86
CA LEU A 147 13.75 -9.05 14.45
C LEU A 147 12.50 -8.86 13.60
N ALA A 148 11.47 -9.69 13.80
CA ALA A 148 10.21 -9.53 13.07
C ALA A 148 9.43 -8.28 13.48
N ALA A 149 9.49 -7.87 14.74
CA ALA A 149 8.91 -6.60 15.17
C ALA A 149 9.60 -5.41 14.48
N ILE A 150 10.93 -5.44 14.35
CA ILE A 150 11.68 -4.42 13.60
C ILE A 150 11.33 -4.47 12.10
N ALA A 151 11.30 -5.67 11.50
CA ALA A 151 10.97 -5.85 10.09
C ALA A 151 9.55 -5.36 9.78
N GLY A 152 8.55 -5.74 10.58
CA GLY A 152 7.15 -5.37 10.35
C GLY A 152 6.81 -3.93 10.76
N LEU A 153 7.05 -3.57 12.03
CA LEU A 153 6.55 -2.30 12.59
C LEU A 153 7.43 -1.09 12.24
N VAL A 154 8.74 -1.29 12.14
CA VAL A 154 9.69 -0.20 11.90
C VAL A 154 10.02 -0.08 10.42
N CYS A 155 10.33 -1.18 9.75
CA CYS A 155 10.77 -1.17 8.36
C CYS A 155 9.57 -1.16 7.41
N HIS A 156 8.83 -2.26 7.32
CA HIS A 156 7.76 -2.46 6.35
C HIS A 156 6.73 -1.33 6.38
N ALA A 157 6.13 -1.05 7.56
CA ALA A 157 5.09 -0.02 7.69
C ALA A 157 5.58 1.36 7.21
N GLN A 158 6.81 1.74 7.54
CA GLN A 158 7.38 3.01 7.14
C GLN A 158 7.74 3.06 5.65
N GLN A 159 8.28 1.97 5.10
CA GLN A 159 8.68 1.86 3.70
C GLN A 159 7.45 1.93 2.78
N SER A 160 6.44 1.10 3.07
CA SER A 160 5.18 1.03 2.31
C SER A 160 4.45 2.38 2.34
N SER A 161 4.32 2.98 3.52
CA SER A 161 3.66 4.29 3.69
C SER A 161 4.28 5.41 2.86
N LEU A 162 5.62 5.45 2.74
CA LEU A 162 6.29 6.49 1.97
C LEU A 162 6.25 6.21 0.47
N ALA A 163 6.38 4.94 0.08
CA ALA A 163 6.24 4.52 -1.31
C ALA A 163 4.85 4.89 -1.85
N ASP A 164 3.79 4.60 -1.09
CA ASP A 164 2.42 5.01 -1.41
C ASP A 164 2.31 6.54 -1.52
N TYR A 165 2.86 7.28 -0.54
CA TYR A 165 2.83 8.74 -0.58
C TYR A 165 3.41 9.33 -1.87
N TYR A 166 4.57 8.85 -2.33
CA TYR A 166 5.17 9.33 -3.59
C TYR A 166 4.36 8.96 -4.84
N ARG A 167 3.67 7.82 -4.84
CA ARG A 167 2.72 7.46 -5.90
C ARG A 167 1.53 8.41 -5.92
N GLN A 168 1.00 8.75 -4.75
CA GLN A 168 -0.10 9.69 -4.63
C GLN A 168 0.32 11.11 -5.04
N ILE A 169 1.56 11.53 -4.76
CA ILE A 169 2.14 12.77 -5.29
C ILE A 169 2.22 12.74 -6.81
N HIS A 170 2.70 11.65 -7.39
CA HIS A 170 2.75 11.48 -8.84
C HIS A 170 1.35 11.60 -9.46
N LEU A 171 0.37 10.88 -8.91
CA LEU A 171 -1.03 10.94 -9.33
C LEU A 171 -1.65 12.32 -9.14
N TYR A 172 -1.27 13.05 -8.09
CA TYR A 172 -1.76 14.41 -7.84
C TYR A 172 -1.40 15.36 -8.99
N PHE A 173 -0.18 15.26 -9.52
CA PHE A 173 0.23 16.06 -10.68
C PHE A 173 -0.28 15.51 -12.02
N LEU A 174 -0.46 14.20 -12.14
CA LEU A 174 -0.94 13.56 -13.37
C LEU A 174 -2.45 13.75 -13.59
N LYS A 175 -3.26 13.53 -12.54
CA LYS A 175 -4.73 13.46 -12.62
C LYS A 175 -5.44 14.57 -11.83
N GLY A 176 -4.70 15.43 -11.14
CA GLY A 176 -5.25 16.46 -10.27
C GLY A 176 -5.79 15.91 -8.95
N LYS A 177 -6.43 16.77 -8.16
CA LYS A 177 -6.84 16.44 -6.79
C LYS A 177 -7.86 15.28 -6.73
N ALA A 178 -8.78 15.22 -7.69
CA ALA A 178 -9.81 14.17 -7.74
C ALA A 178 -9.25 12.79 -8.12
N GLY A 179 -8.09 12.75 -8.77
CA GLY A 179 -7.45 11.51 -9.22
C GLY A 179 -6.37 10.97 -8.29
N SER A 180 -6.10 11.64 -7.17
CA SER A 180 -5.12 11.24 -6.15
C SER A 180 -5.78 11.19 -4.77
N GLU A 181 -5.37 10.26 -3.91
CA GLU A 181 -5.81 10.23 -2.51
C GLU A 181 -4.74 10.91 -1.63
N LEU A 182 -4.19 12.04 -2.13
CA LEU A 182 -3.17 12.82 -1.44
C LEU A 182 -3.82 13.80 -0.46
N ASP A 183 -4.03 13.33 0.76
CA ASP A 183 -4.56 14.13 1.86
C ASP A 183 -3.46 14.96 2.56
N SER A 184 -3.86 15.78 3.53
CA SER A 184 -2.92 16.54 4.36
C SER A 184 -3.29 16.46 5.83
N TYR A 185 -2.28 16.54 6.70
CA TYR A 185 -2.50 16.57 8.14
C TYR A 185 -3.45 17.69 8.54
N ALA A 186 -3.31 18.89 7.95
CA ALA A 186 -4.16 20.03 8.26
C ALA A 186 -5.65 19.76 7.91
N ALA A 187 -5.93 19.12 6.78
CA ALA A 187 -7.29 18.79 6.37
C ALA A 187 -7.90 17.71 7.30
N GLU A 188 -7.15 16.65 7.56
CA GLU A 188 -7.60 15.56 8.44
C GLU A 188 -7.77 16.01 9.90
N HIS A 189 -6.87 16.87 10.39
CA HIS A 189 -6.97 17.45 11.72
C HIS A 189 -8.23 18.30 11.89
N ALA A 190 -8.59 19.10 10.88
CA ALA A 190 -9.84 19.86 10.89
C ALA A 190 -11.08 18.95 10.96
N ILE A 191 -11.05 17.79 10.29
CA ILE A 191 -12.13 16.79 10.38
C ILE A 191 -12.21 16.25 11.81
N VAL A 192 -11.09 15.83 12.41
CA VAL A 192 -11.06 15.32 13.80
C VAL A 192 -11.62 16.34 14.77
N GLU A 193 -11.20 17.61 14.70
CA GLU A 193 -11.73 18.68 15.55
C GLU A 193 -13.24 18.87 15.34
N SER A 194 -13.73 18.78 14.10
CA SER A 194 -15.16 18.89 13.80
C SER A 194 -16.01 17.73 14.33
N LEU A 195 -15.37 16.58 14.60
CA LEU A 195 -16.02 15.36 15.12
C LEU A 195 -16.01 15.29 16.66
N LYS A 196 -15.15 16.07 17.33
CA LYS A 196 -15.10 16.10 18.80
C LYS A 196 -16.45 16.50 19.39
N GLY A 197 -16.91 15.74 20.39
CA GLY A 197 -18.14 16.00 21.12
C GLY A 197 -19.45 15.60 20.42
N LYS A 198 -19.40 15.09 19.18
CA LYS A 198 -20.58 14.54 18.50
C LYS A 198 -20.86 13.12 18.99
N LYS A 199 -22.14 12.80 19.23
CA LYS A 199 -22.59 11.45 19.60
C LYS A 199 -22.67 10.57 18.34
N GLY A 200 -22.27 9.31 18.44
CA GLY A 200 -22.40 8.32 17.36
C GLY A 200 -21.31 8.32 16.29
N VAL A 201 -20.30 9.19 16.38
CA VAL A 201 -19.20 9.30 15.39
C VAL A 201 -17.88 8.68 15.87
N PHE A 202 -17.93 7.76 16.84
CA PHE A 202 -16.72 7.18 17.45
C PHE A 202 -15.77 6.56 16.42
N TRP A 203 -16.30 5.76 15.50
CA TRP A 203 -15.50 5.08 14.48
C TRP A 203 -14.87 6.05 13.48
N ASP A 204 -15.62 7.09 13.07
CA ASP A 204 -15.10 8.13 12.18
C ASP A 204 -14.00 8.93 12.90
N TRP A 205 -14.22 9.29 14.17
CA TRP A 205 -13.23 9.96 14.99
C TRP A 205 -11.98 9.12 15.17
N ALA A 206 -12.10 7.81 15.47
CA ALA A 206 -10.97 6.92 15.65
C ALA A 206 -10.14 6.76 14.36
N PHE A 207 -10.82 6.59 13.22
CA PHE A 207 -10.16 6.52 11.91
C PHE A 207 -9.39 7.81 11.61
N HIS A 208 -10.07 8.96 11.63
CA HIS A 208 -9.45 10.24 11.29
C HIS A 208 -8.35 10.61 12.30
N SER A 209 -8.49 10.18 13.56
CA SER A 209 -7.46 10.37 14.59
C SER A 209 -6.19 9.58 14.33
N ASN A 210 -6.29 8.36 13.78
CA ASN A 210 -5.12 7.60 13.35
C ASN A 210 -4.57 8.13 12.02
N TYR A 211 -5.45 8.39 11.06
CA TYR A 211 -5.10 8.81 9.71
C TYR A 211 -4.44 10.20 9.67
N GLN A 212 -4.82 11.14 10.54
CA GLN A 212 -4.09 12.42 10.67
C GLN A 212 -2.63 12.19 11.11
N ASN A 213 -2.35 11.23 12.00
CA ASN A 213 -0.99 10.94 12.46
C ASN A 213 -0.18 10.25 11.36
N TYR A 214 -0.84 9.39 10.58
CA TYR A 214 -0.28 8.81 9.36
C TYR A 214 0.15 9.91 8.37
N CYS A 215 -0.77 10.83 8.03
CA CYS A 215 -0.48 11.98 7.16
C CYS A 215 0.65 12.84 7.73
N ARG A 216 0.63 13.14 9.04
CA ARG A 216 1.68 13.91 9.72
C ARG A 216 3.04 13.24 9.61
N ASN A 217 3.11 11.92 9.72
CA ASN A 217 4.37 11.19 9.59
C ASN A 217 4.89 11.21 8.14
N GLN A 218 4.01 11.07 7.15
CA GLN A 218 4.36 11.21 5.73
C GLN A 218 4.88 12.61 5.41
N GLU A 219 4.18 13.66 5.86
CA GLU A 219 4.58 15.06 5.65
C GLU A 219 5.91 15.39 6.34
N ARG A 220 6.11 14.93 7.58
CA ARG A 220 7.37 15.13 8.32
C ARG A 220 8.56 14.50 7.59
N ARG A 221 8.34 13.36 6.92
CA ARG A 221 9.38 12.63 6.18
C ARG A 221 9.59 13.18 4.78
N THR A 222 8.80 14.14 4.29
CA THR A 222 8.90 14.67 2.92
C THR A 222 9.06 16.20 2.88
N PRO A 223 10.06 16.77 3.59
CA PRO A 223 10.15 18.20 3.80
C PRO A 223 10.30 19.04 2.52
N GLU A 224 11.03 18.57 1.51
CA GLU A 224 11.20 19.30 0.24
C GLU A 224 9.92 19.28 -0.58
N PHE A 225 9.19 18.17 -0.60
CA PHE A 225 7.86 18.14 -1.20
C PHE A 225 6.89 19.10 -0.49
N GLN A 226 6.90 19.16 0.84
CA GLN A 226 6.02 20.10 1.56
C GLN A 226 6.34 21.56 1.22
N LYS A 227 7.63 21.93 1.12
CA LYS A 227 8.04 23.27 0.67
C LYS A 227 7.56 23.56 -0.74
N LEU A 228 7.76 22.60 -1.65
CA LEU A 228 7.31 22.70 -3.04
C LEU A 228 5.78 22.89 -3.12
N ARG A 229 5.02 22.07 -2.39
CA ARG A 229 3.55 22.14 -2.35
C ARG A 229 3.06 23.50 -1.84
N GLN A 230 3.71 24.05 -0.81
CA GLN A 230 3.38 25.37 -0.28
C GLN A 230 3.66 26.49 -1.29
N GLU A 231 4.79 26.47 -1.98
CA GLU A 231 5.13 27.46 -3.01
C GLU A 231 4.17 27.40 -4.21
N LEU A 232 3.84 26.19 -4.67
CA LEU A 232 2.85 25.98 -5.73
C LEU A 232 1.45 26.46 -5.32
N SER A 233 1.02 26.17 -4.10
CA SER A 233 -0.28 26.62 -3.59
C SER A 233 -0.34 28.14 -3.46
N LYS A 234 0.76 28.80 -3.05
CA LYS A 234 0.84 30.28 -3.03
C LYS A 234 0.76 30.90 -4.42
N ARG A 235 1.40 30.28 -5.43
CA ARG A 235 1.51 30.84 -6.78
C ARG A 235 0.29 30.54 -7.66
N TYR A 236 -0.30 29.37 -7.54
CA TYR A 236 -1.36 28.88 -8.44
C TYR A 236 -2.67 28.53 -7.72
N GLY A 237 -2.68 28.48 -6.38
CA GLY A 237 -3.84 28.08 -5.59
C GLY A 237 -4.10 26.59 -5.62
N THR A 238 -4.61 26.09 -6.75
CA THR A 238 -4.98 24.69 -6.97
C THR A 238 -4.03 24.00 -7.96
N VAL A 239 -3.99 22.65 -7.93
CA VAL A 239 -3.13 21.87 -8.82
C VAL A 239 -3.55 21.99 -10.27
N GLU A 240 -4.84 22.21 -10.52
CA GLU A 240 -5.41 22.38 -11.85
C GLU A 240 -4.82 23.61 -12.54
N ASN A 241 -4.54 24.67 -11.79
CA ASN A 241 -3.99 25.94 -12.28
C ASN A 241 -2.48 25.90 -12.56
N ILE A 242 -1.76 24.85 -12.15
CA ILE A 242 -0.32 24.74 -12.41
C ILE A 242 -0.07 24.52 -13.91
N PRO A 243 0.90 25.23 -14.54
CA PRO A 243 1.20 25.09 -15.96
C PRO A 243 1.48 23.65 -16.38
N ALA A 244 0.91 23.25 -17.52
CA ALA A 244 1.08 21.90 -18.06
C ALA A 244 2.54 21.55 -18.34
N GLU A 245 3.34 22.51 -18.81
CA GLU A 245 4.78 22.33 -19.02
C GLU A 245 5.52 21.99 -17.72
N TRP A 246 5.18 22.67 -16.62
CA TRP A 246 5.79 22.42 -15.32
C TRP A 246 5.39 21.04 -14.78
N LYS A 247 4.11 20.66 -14.92
CA LYS A 247 3.63 19.30 -14.57
C LYS A 247 4.34 18.25 -15.40
N GLY A 248 4.53 18.47 -16.70
CA GLY A 248 5.27 17.59 -17.60
C GLY A 248 6.67 17.32 -17.09
N LYS A 249 7.44 18.38 -16.80
CA LYS A 249 8.79 18.27 -16.22
C LYS A 249 8.81 17.53 -14.88
N PHE A 250 7.83 17.80 -14.01
CA PHE A 250 7.71 17.06 -12.75
C PHE A 250 7.51 15.56 -12.99
N LEU A 251 6.59 15.21 -13.91
CA LEU A 251 6.24 13.83 -14.22
C LEU A 251 7.41 13.11 -14.91
N GLU A 252 8.16 13.76 -15.80
CA GLU A 252 9.35 13.20 -16.45
C GLU A 252 10.41 12.73 -15.44
N GLY A 253 10.67 13.51 -14.38
CA GLY A 253 11.60 13.11 -13.32
C GLY A 253 11.01 12.14 -12.29
N SER A 254 9.68 12.11 -12.13
CA SER A 254 8.98 11.24 -11.18
C SER A 254 8.71 9.83 -11.73
N ARG A 255 8.35 9.70 -13.01
CA ARG A 255 8.11 8.43 -13.72
C ARG A 255 9.20 7.36 -13.51
N PRO A 256 10.50 7.64 -13.70
CA PRO A 256 11.55 6.63 -13.54
C PRO A 256 11.71 6.14 -12.10
N LEU A 257 11.13 6.83 -11.11
CA LEU A 257 11.15 6.42 -9.71
C LEU A 257 9.96 5.54 -9.34
N MET A 258 8.90 5.47 -10.18
CA MET A 258 7.72 4.63 -9.91
C MET A 258 8.06 3.14 -9.74
N PRO A 259 8.96 2.53 -10.52
CA PRO A 259 9.38 1.14 -10.29
C PRO A 259 9.98 0.89 -8.90
N LEU A 260 10.62 1.89 -8.28
CA LEU A 260 11.13 1.76 -6.91
C LEU A 260 9.99 1.79 -5.88
N THR A 261 8.99 2.65 -6.10
CA THR A 261 7.80 2.67 -5.22
C THR A 261 7.06 1.34 -5.29
N ASN A 262 6.87 0.80 -6.50
CA ASN A 262 6.35 -0.54 -6.79
C ASN A 262 7.12 -1.62 -6.05
N PHE A 263 8.45 -1.65 -6.20
CA PHE A 263 9.29 -2.61 -5.51
C PHE A 263 9.16 -2.55 -3.98
N LEU A 264 8.73 -1.44 -3.40
CA LEU A 264 8.47 -1.30 -1.95
C LEU A 264 6.99 -1.53 -1.58
N THR A 265 6.18 -2.13 -2.46
CA THR A 265 4.78 -2.49 -2.19
C THR A 265 4.60 -4.00 -1.93
N PHE A 266 3.36 -4.49 -1.98
CA PHE A 266 2.98 -5.84 -1.60
C PHE A 266 3.60 -6.93 -2.49
N ASN A 267 3.54 -6.77 -3.81
CA ASN A 267 3.85 -7.87 -4.75
C ASN A 267 5.29 -8.38 -4.64
N SER A 268 6.27 -7.47 -4.60
CA SER A 268 7.68 -7.85 -4.45
C SER A 268 7.91 -8.60 -3.13
N ARG A 269 7.28 -8.13 -2.04
CA ARG A 269 7.38 -8.74 -0.71
C ARG A 269 6.76 -10.12 -0.69
N ALA A 270 5.57 -10.25 -1.29
CA ALA A 270 4.87 -11.52 -1.43
C ALA A 270 5.73 -12.54 -2.20
N ILE A 271 6.34 -12.15 -3.32
CA ILE A 271 7.24 -13.03 -4.09
C ILE A 271 8.43 -13.48 -3.25
N LEU A 272 9.12 -12.56 -2.57
CA LEU A 272 10.27 -12.90 -1.72
C LEU A 272 9.86 -13.77 -0.53
N LEU A 273 8.69 -13.51 0.05
CA LEU A 273 8.10 -14.35 1.08
C LEU A 273 7.84 -15.76 0.54
N TYR A 274 7.23 -15.91 -0.64
CA TYR A 274 6.98 -17.22 -1.25
C TYR A 274 8.28 -17.99 -1.48
N ILE A 275 9.29 -17.34 -2.05
CA ILE A 275 10.59 -17.96 -2.32
C ILE A 275 11.23 -18.45 -1.01
N THR A 276 11.30 -17.60 0.02
CA THR A 276 11.97 -17.92 1.28
C THR A 276 11.23 -18.98 2.10
N VAL A 277 9.90 -18.95 2.09
CA VAL A 277 9.05 -19.93 2.77
C VAL A 277 9.15 -21.31 2.09
N LEU A 278 9.08 -21.35 0.75
CA LEU A 278 9.21 -22.60 -0.03
C LEU A 278 10.62 -23.19 0.06
N ALA A 279 11.65 -22.34 0.16
CA ALA A 279 13.03 -22.76 0.40
C ALA A 279 13.31 -23.16 1.87
N ASN A 280 12.29 -23.13 2.75
CA ASN A 280 12.40 -23.41 4.18
C ASN A 280 13.43 -22.52 4.92
N CYS A 281 13.63 -21.29 4.44
CA CYS A 281 14.49 -20.29 5.06
C CYS A 281 13.75 -18.94 5.27
N PRO A 282 12.58 -18.94 5.93
CA PRO A 282 11.76 -17.72 6.07
C PRO A 282 12.42 -16.63 6.92
N TRP A 283 13.45 -16.96 7.71
CA TRP A 283 14.27 -15.97 8.41
C TRP A 283 15.00 -15.03 7.44
N VAL A 284 15.34 -15.48 6.23
CA VAL A 284 15.99 -14.65 5.19
C VAL A 284 15.09 -13.48 4.82
N TYR A 285 13.77 -13.68 4.75
CA TYR A 285 12.81 -12.63 4.46
C TYR A 285 12.90 -11.47 5.45
N LEU A 286 13.07 -11.77 6.75
CA LEU A 286 13.21 -10.73 7.78
C LEU A 286 14.44 -9.84 7.54
N PHE A 287 15.58 -10.43 7.15
CA PHE A 287 16.78 -9.65 6.81
C PHE A 287 16.63 -8.89 5.51
N VAL A 288 15.99 -9.48 4.51
CA VAL A 288 15.74 -8.80 3.23
C VAL A 288 14.84 -7.58 3.46
N GLU A 289 13.79 -7.70 4.26
CA GLU A 289 12.91 -6.59 4.65
C GLU A 289 13.66 -5.46 5.39
N ILE A 290 14.59 -5.83 6.28
CA ILE A 290 15.36 -4.85 7.06
C ILE A 290 16.47 -4.21 6.22
N LEU A 291 17.17 -4.97 5.39
CA LEU A 291 18.37 -4.51 4.69
C LEU A 291 18.07 -4.04 3.27
N LEU A 292 17.60 -4.94 2.41
CA LEU A 292 17.40 -4.65 0.99
C LEU A 292 16.33 -3.57 0.81
N TYR A 293 15.16 -3.77 1.42
CA TYR A 293 14.07 -2.82 1.29
C TYR A 293 14.42 -1.46 1.92
N THR A 294 15.17 -1.43 3.02
CA THR A 294 15.61 -0.16 3.62
C THR A 294 16.61 0.58 2.73
N VAL A 295 17.53 -0.11 2.06
CA VAL A 295 18.44 0.51 1.08
C VAL A 295 17.66 1.10 -0.09
N VAL A 296 16.73 0.33 -0.68
CA VAL A 296 15.88 0.82 -1.77
C VAL A 296 15.02 1.99 -1.33
N TYR A 297 14.46 1.92 -0.12
CA TYR A 297 13.69 2.99 0.51
C TYR A 297 14.51 4.27 0.68
N MET A 298 15.73 4.19 1.22
CA MET A 298 16.59 5.36 1.40
C MET A 298 16.95 6.00 0.06
N PHE A 299 17.26 5.17 -0.95
CA PHE A 299 17.58 5.64 -2.29
C PHE A 299 16.37 6.32 -2.96
N MET A 300 15.21 5.66 -2.94
CA MET A 300 13.94 6.19 -3.47
C MET A 300 13.60 7.53 -2.80
N HIS A 301 13.64 7.57 -1.47
CA HIS A 301 13.31 8.77 -0.71
C HIS A 301 14.23 9.94 -1.07
N LYS A 302 15.55 9.71 -1.09
CA LYS A 302 16.53 10.74 -1.47
C LYS A 302 16.28 11.27 -2.88
N ARG A 303 16.04 10.39 -3.86
CA ARG A 303 15.80 10.78 -5.25
C ARG A 303 14.53 11.61 -5.41
N HIS A 304 13.45 11.24 -4.73
CA HIS A 304 12.21 12.03 -4.77
C HIS A 304 12.36 13.40 -4.11
N GLU A 305 13.04 13.50 -2.96
CA GLU A 305 13.27 14.80 -2.29
C GLU A 305 14.20 15.70 -3.10
N ASP A 306 15.27 15.15 -3.68
CA ASP A 306 16.17 15.91 -4.56
C ASP A 306 15.45 16.38 -5.82
N HIS A 307 14.55 15.56 -6.39
CA HIS A 307 13.68 15.98 -7.50
C HIS A 307 12.72 17.10 -7.08
N CYS A 308 12.07 16.99 -5.92
CA CYS A 308 11.19 18.05 -5.41
C CYS A 308 11.96 19.35 -5.18
N ARG A 309 13.20 19.28 -4.68
CA ARG A 309 14.08 20.45 -4.53
C ARG A 309 14.40 21.08 -5.88
N ALA A 310 14.82 20.30 -6.88
CA ALA A 310 15.13 20.81 -8.22
C ALA A 310 13.90 21.47 -8.88
N MET A 311 12.74 20.83 -8.77
CA MET A 311 11.47 21.37 -9.30
C MET A 311 11.04 22.66 -8.60
N ARG A 312 11.37 22.81 -7.32
CA ARG A 312 11.15 24.05 -6.55
C ARG A 312 12.07 25.18 -7.01
N GLU A 313 13.31 24.88 -7.39
CA GLU A 313 14.21 25.89 -7.95
C GLU A 313 13.72 26.45 -9.27
N LEU A 314 13.05 25.65 -10.10
CA LEU A 314 12.39 26.12 -11.32
C LEU A 314 11.21 27.08 -11.08
N LEU A 315 10.72 27.19 -9.84
CA LEU A 315 9.68 28.15 -9.45
C LEU A 315 10.26 29.49 -8.97
N LYS A 316 11.57 29.57 -8.72
CA LYS A 316 12.22 30.83 -8.34
C LYS A 316 12.16 31.80 -9.54
N PRO A 317 11.90 33.09 -9.29
CA PRO A 317 11.71 34.09 -10.33
C PRO A 317 12.96 34.36 -11.17
#